data_AF-A0A833QTF5-F1
#
_entry.id   AF-A0A833QTF5-F1
#
_cell.length_a   1.000
_cell.length_b   1.000
_cell.length_c   1.000
_cell.angle_alpha   90.00
_cell.angle_beta   90.00
_cell.angle_gamma   90.00
#
_symmetry.space_group_name_H-M   'P 1'
#
loop_
_entity.id
_entity.type
_entity.pdbx_description
1 polymer ?
#
loop_
_entity_poly.entity_id
_entity_poly.type
_entity_poly.pdbx_seq_one_letter_code
_entity_poly.pdbx_strand_id
1 'polypeptide(L)'
;MLDSNKGGALPLGSLNHISFLCRSLEVSLDFYKNVLGFTPIRRPGSLDFDGAWLFKYGIGIHLLQSADSEAMPKKTEINPKDNHISFQCESMALVEKKLKELGIAYIQQRVEEGGIYVDQLFFHDPDGFMIEICNCDNLPVIPLGSGEPVRVCKRVNLEIMPQQKVAIPCASTQESHITCA
;
A
#
# COMPACT_ATOMS: atom_id res chain seq x y z
N MET A 1 1.46 42.53 -8.69
CA MET A 1 2.77 41.88 -8.86
C MET A 1 2.58 40.42 -8.49
N LEU A 2 2.64 39.52 -9.48
CA LEU A 2 2.49 38.08 -9.28
C LEU A 2 3.87 37.52 -8.97
N ASP A 3 4.10 37.11 -7.73
CA ASP A 3 5.36 36.52 -7.31
C ASP A 3 5.55 35.15 -7.95
N SER A 4 6.45 35.13 -8.93
CA SER A 4 7.57 34.19 -9.06
C SER A 4 7.27 32.74 -8.65
N ASN A 5 6.47 32.05 -9.47
CA ASN A 5 6.40 30.59 -9.49
C ASN A 5 7.76 30.02 -9.97
N LYS A 6 8.76 30.01 -9.08
CA LYS A 6 10.02 29.30 -9.28
C LYS A 6 9.77 27.81 -9.04
N GLY A 7 9.40 27.09 -10.10
CA GLY A 7 9.38 25.63 -10.14
C GLY A 7 8.17 25.11 -10.91
N GLY A 8 8.38 24.63 -12.14
CA GLY A 8 7.32 24.04 -12.98
C GLY A 8 6.81 22.66 -12.51
N ALA A 9 6.88 22.37 -11.21
CA ALA A 9 6.43 21.10 -10.64
C ALA A 9 4.93 21.16 -10.29
N LEU A 10 4.26 20.00 -10.34
CA LEU A 10 2.88 19.88 -9.89
C LEU A 10 2.78 20.11 -8.38
N PRO A 11 1.71 20.78 -7.88
CA PRO A 11 1.51 21.03 -6.46
C PRO A 11 0.99 19.78 -5.73
N LEU A 12 1.84 18.76 -5.62
CA LEU A 12 1.51 17.49 -4.99
C LEU A 12 1.73 17.53 -3.47
N GLY A 13 0.84 16.88 -2.70
CA GLY A 13 0.95 16.79 -1.25
C GLY A 13 1.75 15.58 -0.76
N SER A 14 1.34 14.38 -1.18
CA SER A 14 2.00 13.10 -0.83
C SER A 14 1.56 11.98 -1.77
N LEU A 15 2.25 10.84 -1.71
CA LEU A 15 1.79 9.61 -2.35
C LEU A 15 0.49 9.14 -1.67
N ASN A 16 -0.61 9.10 -2.43
CA ASN A 16 -1.92 8.77 -1.89
C ASN A 16 -2.14 7.25 -1.79
N HIS A 17 -1.92 6.53 -2.88
CA HIS A 17 -2.11 5.08 -2.94
C HIS A 17 -1.27 4.46 -4.05
N ILE A 18 -1.16 3.13 -4.00
CA ILE A 18 -0.54 2.29 -5.03
C ILE A 18 -1.59 1.28 -5.48
N SER A 19 -1.69 1.05 -6.78
CA SER A 19 -2.64 0.09 -7.35
C SER A 19 -1.93 -1.16 -7.81
N PHE A 20 -2.46 -2.33 -7.47
CA PHE A 20 -1.98 -3.64 -7.91
C PHE A 20 -3.07 -4.39 -8.64
N LEU A 21 -2.73 -4.92 -9.82
CA LEU A 21 -3.52 -5.98 -10.45
C LEU A 21 -3.21 -7.29 -9.75
N CYS A 22 -4.24 -8.03 -9.40
CA CYS A 22 -4.14 -9.32 -8.73
C CYS A 22 -4.93 -10.39 -9.46
N ARG A 23 -4.48 -11.65 -9.39
CA ARG A 23 -5.23 -12.78 -9.95
C ARG A 23 -6.40 -13.18 -9.06
N SER A 24 -6.22 -13.07 -7.75
CA SER A 24 -7.23 -13.37 -6.75
C SER A 24 -7.27 -12.26 -5.71
N LEU A 25 -8.42 -11.60 -5.61
CA LEU A 25 -8.65 -10.57 -4.62
C LEU A 25 -8.55 -11.12 -3.20
N GLU A 26 -9.04 -12.35 -2.97
CA GLU A 26 -8.99 -13.02 -1.66
C GLU A 26 -7.55 -13.26 -1.21
N VAL A 27 -6.71 -13.85 -2.08
CA VAL A 27 -5.31 -14.16 -1.76
C VAL A 27 -4.51 -12.88 -1.53
N SER A 28 -4.72 -11.86 -2.36
CA SER A 28 -4.06 -10.57 -2.19
C SER A 28 -4.52 -9.86 -0.92
N LEU A 29 -5.83 -9.86 -0.62
CA LEU A 29 -6.35 -9.29 0.62
C LEU A 29 -5.72 -9.95 1.85
N ASP A 30 -5.65 -11.28 1.87
CA ASP A 30 -5.02 -12.02 2.95
C ASP A 30 -3.56 -11.61 3.14
N PHE A 31 -2.79 -11.58 2.04
CA PHE A 31 -1.38 -11.17 2.08
C PHE A 31 -1.20 -9.74 2.60
N TYR A 32 -1.83 -8.75 1.97
CA TYR A 32 -1.63 -7.35 2.34
C TYR A 32 -2.13 -7.05 3.76
N LYS A 33 -3.17 -7.75 4.22
CA LYS A 33 -3.70 -7.63 5.58
C LYS A 33 -2.82 -8.32 6.61
N ASN A 34 -2.47 -9.58 6.39
CA ASN A 34 -1.88 -10.43 7.43
C ASN A 34 -0.35 -10.44 7.39
N VAL A 35 0.27 -10.22 6.23
CA VAL A 35 1.73 -10.13 6.07
C VAL A 35 2.20 -8.69 6.24
N LEU A 36 1.62 -7.75 5.48
CA LEU A 36 2.02 -6.33 5.53
C LEU A 36 1.23 -5.50 6.55
N GLY A 37 0.18 -6.08 7.15
CA GLY A 37 -0.55 -5.47 8.25
C GLY A 37 -1.54 -4.37 7.84
N PHE A 38 -1.93 -4.26 6.57
CA PHE A 38 -2.88 -3.25 6.10
C PHE A 38 -4.30 -3.52 6.60
N THR A 39 -5.10 -2.47 6.75
CA THR A 39 -6.51 -2.59 7.15
C THR A 39 -7.42 -2.38 5.95
N PRO A 40 -8.29 -3.34 5.59
CA PRO A 40 -9.32 -3.11 4.57
C PRO A 40 -10.24 -1.94 4.97
N ILE A 41 -10.54 -1.06 4.02
CA ILE A 41 -11.40 0.10 4.20
C ILE A 41 -12.57 0.08 3.22
N ARG A 42 -13.57 0.95 3.47
CA ARG A 42 -14.75 1.07 2.62
C ARG A 42 -14.35 1.45 1.19
N ARG A 43 -14.81 0.66 0.22
CA ARG A 43 -14.67 0.95 -1.21
C ARG A 43 -15.77 1.92 -1.67
N PRO A 44 -15.46 2.93 -2.52
CA PRO A 44 -16.47 3.74 -3.17
C PRO A 44 -17.42 2.87 -4.00
N GLY A 45 -18.73 3.07 -3.84
CA GLY A 45 -19.75 2.25 -4.51
C GLY A 45 -19.87 2.49 -6.02
N SER A 46 -19.28 3.57 -6.54
CA SER A 46 -19.32 3.94 -7.96
C SER A 46 -18.31 3.17 -8.82
N LEU A 47 -17.45 2.34 -8.22
CA LEU A 47 -16.47 1.55 -8.94
C LEU A 47 -17.11 0.19 -9.30
N ASP A 48 -17.23 -0.11 -10.59
CA ASP A 48 -17.92 -1.30 -11.10
C ASP A 48 -16.92 -2.36 -11.59
N PHE A 49 -16.16 -2.95 -10.66
CA PHE A 49 -15.19 -4.02 -10.89
C PHE A 49 -14.83 -4.70 -9.57
N ASP A 50 -14.33 -5.94 -9.64
CA ASP A 50 -13.87 -6.64 -8.45
C ASP A 50 -12.55 -6.04 -7.93
N GLY A 51 -12.60 -5.51 -6.71
CA GLY A 51 -11.43 -4.86 -6.11
C GLY A 51 -11.64 -4.50 -4.65
N ALA A 52 -10.54 -4.12 -3.99
CA ALA A 52 -10.56 -3.75 -2.58
C ALA A 52 -9.64 -2.56 -2.31
N TRP A 53 -9.95 -1.84 -1.24
CA TRP A 53 -9.10 -0.79 -0.70
C TRP A 53 -8.59 -1.19 0.67
N LEU A 54 -7.29 -1.02 0.90
CA LEU A 54 -6.67 -1.14 2.20
C LEU A 54 -5.89 0.12 2.52
N PHE A 55 -5.72 0.42 3.81
CA PHE A 55 -4.99 1.61 4.25
C PHE A 55 -4.13 1.32 5.48
N LYS A 56 -2.90 1.82 5.45
CA LYS A 56 -1.99 1.86 6.61
C LYS A 56 -0.76 2.69 6.27
N TYR A 57 0.05 3.02 7.28
CA TYR A 57 1.32 3.76 7.09
C TYR A 57 1.18 5.11 6.34
N GLY A 58 -0.03 5.67 6.31
CA GLY A 58 -0.35 6.88 5.54
C GLY A 58 -0.56 6.68 4.04
N ILE A 59 -0.61 5.43 3.54
CA ILE A 59 -0.77 5.09 2.13
C ILE A 59 -1.92 4.10 1.91
N GLY A 60 -2.64 4.26 0.79
CA GLY A 60 -3.63 3.30 0.32
C GLY A 60 -3.04 2.20 -0.56
N ILE A 61 -3.59 0.99 -0.48
CA ILE A 61 -3.43 -0.06 -1.48
C ILE A 61 -4.78 -0.29 -2.15
N HIS A 62 -4.80 -0.18 -3.47
CA HIS A 62 -5.96 -0.46 -4.31
C HIS A 62 -5.72 -1.76 -5.08
N LEU A 63 -6.42 -2.82 -4.69
CA LEU A 63 -6.37 -4.11 -5.38
C LEU A 63 -7.43 -4.14 -6.45
N LEU A 64 -7.04 -4.50 -7.67
CA LEU A 64 -7.92 -4.71 -8.81
C LEU A 64 -7.79 -6.16 -9.27
N GLN A 65 -8.87 -6.92 -9.28
CA GLN A 65 -8.82 -8.28 -9.82
C GLN A 65 -8.75 -8.23 -11.34
N SER A 66 -7.78 -8.94 -11.92
CA SER A 66 -7.66 -9.04 -13.38
C SER A 66 -8.79 -9.87 -13.96
N ALA A 67 -9.36 -9.42 -15.08
CA ALA A 67 -10.31 -10.20 -15.87
C ALA A 67 -9.64 -11.36 -16.63
N ASP A 68 -8.33 -11.25 -16.87
CA ASP A 68 -7.50 -12.31 -17.46
C ASP A 68 -6.28 -12.55 -16.56
N SER A 69 -6.40 -13.55 -15.67
CA SER A 69 -5.36 -13.92 -14.72
C SER A 69 -4.16 -14.59 -15.38
N GLU A 70 -4.35 -15.21 -16.55
CA GLU A 70 -3.29 -15.94 -17.25
C GLU A 70 -2.37 -15.02 -18.04
N ALA A 71 -2.90 -13.88 -18.50
CA ALA A 71 -2.10 -12.82 -19.14
C ALA A 71 -1.17 -12.07 -18.16
N MET A 72 -1.37 -12.21 -16.84
CA MET A 72 -0.53 -11.53 -15.86
C MET A 72 0.88 -12.17 -15.79
N PRO A 73 1.95 -11.37 -15.65
CA PRO A 73 3.32 -11.89 -15.54
C PRO A 73 3.50 -12.83 -14.35
N LYS A 74 4.11 -13.99 -14.58
CA LYS A 74 4.42 -14.97 -13.52
C LYS A 74 5.90 -14.83 -13.13
N LYS A 75 6.22 -13.88 -12.27
CA LYS A 75 7.58 -13.68 -11.75
C LYS A 75 7.83 -14.59 -10.56
N THR A 76 8.88 -15.40 -10.63
CA THR A 76 9.25 -16.36 -9.57
C THR A 76 10.62 -16.07 -8.96
N GLU A 77 11.54 -15.48 -9.73
CA GLU A 77 12.86 -15.11 -9.24
C GLU A 77 12.82 -13.78 -8.48
N ILE A 78 13.40 -13.75 -7.29
CA ILE A 78 13.52 -12.51 -6.50
C ILE A 78 14.72 -11.71 -7.01
N ASN A 79 14.46 -10.60 -7.70
CA ASN A 79 15.49 -9.70 -8.22
C ASN A 79 15.42 -8.33 -7.52
N PRO A 80 16.42 -7.95 -6.68
CA PRO A 80 16.44 -6.64 -6.01
C PRO A 80 16.38 -5.43 -6.95
N LYS A 81 16.70 -5.62 -8.24
CA LYS A 81 16.69 -4.56 -9.26
C LYS A 81 15.34 -4.37 -9.94
N ASP A 82 14.35 -5.22 -9.66
CA ASP A 82 13.00 -5.05 -10.19
C ASP A 82 12.29 -3.86 -9.53
N ASN A 83 11.31 -3.29 -10.24
CA ASN A 83 10.44 -2.26 -9.67
C ASN A 83 9.75 -2.78 -8.39
N HIS A 84 9.86 -2.02 -7.31
CA HIS A 84 9.33 -2.40 -6.00
C HIS A 84 8.72 -1.21 -5.26
N ILE A 85 7.96 -1.54 -4.22
CA ILE A 85 7.63 -0.59 -3.15
C ILE A 85 8.48 -0.94 -1.93
N SER A 86 8.92 0.07 -1.20
CA SER A 86 9.78 -0.10 -0.03
C SER A 86 9.09 0.38 1.23
N PHE A 87 9.19 -0.41 2.30
CA PHE A 87 8.73 -0.01 3.63
C PHE A 87 9.90 0.05 4.60
N GLN A 88 9.94 1.15 5.36
CA GLN A 88 10.81 1.28 6.51
C GLN A 88 10.34 0.35 7.64
N CYS A 89 11.26 -0.33 8.32
CA CYS A 89 10.96 -1.05 9.55
C CYS A 89 11.86 -0.62 10.73
N GLU A 90 11.41 -0.93 11.95
CA GLU A 90 12.20 -0.68 13.17
C GLU A 90 13.15 -1.84 13.49
N SER A 91 12.84 -3.05 13.03
CA SER A 91 13.63 -4.25 13.32
C SER A 91 13.63 -5.24 12.16
N MET A 92 14.73 -5.27 11.42
CA MET A 92 14.96 -6.23 10.34
C MET A 92 14.90 -7.68 10.84
N ALA A 93 15.41 -7.94 12.05
CA ALA A 93 15.40 -9.28 12.64
C ALA A 93 13.98 -9.79 12.92
N LEU A 94 13.06 -8.93 13.37
CA LEU A 94 11.66 -9.33 13.59
C LEU A 94 10.94 -9.60 12.26
N VAL A 95 11.20 -8.77 11.24
CA VAL A 95 10.64 -8.97 9.89
C VAL A 95 11.14 -10.29 9.30
N GLU A 96 12.45 -10.53 9.33
CA GLU A 96 13.06 -11.75 8.82
C GLU A 96 12.49 -13.00 9.52
N LYS A 97 12.36 -12.96 10.85
CA LYS A 97 11.73 -14.03 11.63
C LYS A 97 10.29 -14.29 11.17
N LYS A 98 9.50 -13.24 10.94
CA LYS A 98 8.10 -13.37 10.48
C LYS A 98 8.00 -13.95 9.07
N LEU A 99 8.86 -13.54 8.15
CA LEU A 99 8.91 -14.13 6.81
C LEU A 99 9.22 -15.63 6.86
N LYS A 100 10.18 -16.05 7.70
CA LYS A 100 10.49 -17.47 7.95
C LYS A 100 9.28 -18.24 8.52
N GLU A 101 8.61 -17.69 9.53
CA GLU A 101 7.43 -18.30 10.14
C GLU A 101 6.28 -18.49 9.15
N LEU A 102 6.12 -17.55 8.21
CA LEU A 102 5.10 -17.58 7.16
C LEU A 102 5.51 -18.41 5.93
N GLY A 103 6.75 -18.91 5.87
CA GLY A 103 7.27 -19.65 4.72
C GLY A 103 7.43 -18.79 3.45
N ILE A 104 7.58 -17.47 3.60
CA ILE A 104 7.77 -16.56 2.48
C ILE A 104 9.25 -16.54 2.10
N ALA A 105 9.55 -16.89 0.85
CA ALA A 105 10.90 -16.79 0.31
C ALA A 105 11.33 -15.32 0.21
N TYR A 106 12.56 -15.04 0.61
CA TYR A 106 13.14 -13.70 0.55
C TYR A 106 14.64 -13.79 0.28
N ILE A 107 15.23 -12.68 -0.15
CA ILE A 107 16.68 -12.47 -0.18
C ILE A 107 17.04 -11.28 0.68
N GLN A 108 18.24 -11.31 1.26
CA GLN A 108 18.77 -10.23 2.07
C GLN A 108 19.97 -9.59 1.38
N GLN A 109 20.05 -8.27 1.45
CA GLN A 109 21.22 -7.50 1.02
C GLN A 109 21.63 -6.52 2.11
N ARG A 110 22.91 -6.13 2.08
CA ARG A 110 23.45 -5.07 2.91
C ARG A 110 24.19 -4.07 2.03
N VAL A 111 23.87 -2.80 2.23
CA VAL A 111 24.55 -1.66 1.62
C VAL A 111 25.39 -0.97 2.69
N GLU A 112 26.60 -0.57 2.33
CA GLU A 112 27.49 0.23 3.17
C GLU A 112 27.81 1.54 2.45
N GLU A 113 27.57 2.66 3.12
CA GLU A 113 27.93 4.00 2.63
C GLU A 113 28.50 4.80 3.81
N GLY A 114 29.76 5.23 3.70
CA GLY A 114 30.42 6.04 4.74
C GLY A 114 30.44 5.38 6.14
N GLY A 115 30.48 4.04 6.22
CA GLY A 115 30.43 3.29 7.48
C GLY A 115 29.03 3.14 8.09
N ILE A 116 27.99 3.61 7.40
CA ILE A 116 26.58 3.36 7.74
C ILE A 116 26.12 2.12 6.99
N TYR A 117 25.44 1.22 7.70
CA TYR A 117 24.88 0.00 7.13
C TYR A 117 23.36 0.11 6.97
N VAL A 118 22.88 -0.26 5.79
CA VAL A 118 21.46 -0.47 5.49
C VAL A 118 21.26 -1.93 5.12
N ASP A 119 20.32 -2.57 5.80
CA ASP A 119 19.87 -3.92 5.52
C ASP A 119 18.56 -3.85 4.73
N GLN A 120 18.43 -4.73 3.76
CA GLN A 120 17.27 -4.83 2.87
C GLN A 120 16.81 -6.29 2.80
N LEU A 121 15.50 -6.50 2.82
CA LEU A 121 14.86 -7.78 2.55
C LEU A 121 13.93 -7.62 1.36
N PHE A 122 14.08 -8.46 0.34
CA PHE A 122 13.23 -8.46 -0.85
C PHE A 122 12.43 -9.75 -0.94
N PHE A 123 11.14 -9.64 -1.22
CA PHE A 123 10.22 -10.76 -1.44
C PHE A 123 9.07 -10.34 -2.35
N HIS A 124 8.29 -11.31 -2.81
CA HIS A 124 7.12 -11.05 -3.64
C HIS A 124 5.83 -11.00 -2.83
N ASP A 125 4.87 -10.24 -3.34
CA ASP A 125 3.45 -10.48 -3.09
C ASP A 125 2.97 -11.77 -3.80
N PRO A 126 1.69 -12.17 -3.66
CA PRO A 126 1.16 -13.38 -4.29
C PRO A 126 1.22 -13.39 -5.83
N ASP A 127 1.30 -12.22 -6.45
CA ASP A 127 1.23 -12.04 -7.90
C ASP A 127 2.59 -11.69 -8.53
N GLY A 128 3.67 -11.66 -7.74
CA GLY A 128 5.04 -11.47 -8.19
C GLY A 128 5.52 -10.00 -8.18
N PHE A 129 4.78 -9.10 -7.52
CA PHE A 129 5.24 -7.73 -7.31
C PHE A 129 6.28 -7.67 -6.18
N MET A 130 7.37 -6.95 -6.43
CA MET A 130 8.49 -6.90 -5.50
C MET A 130 8.22 -5.95 -4.34
N ILE A 131 8.47 -6.42 -3.12
CA ILE A 131 8.39 -5.65 -1.89
C ILE A 131 9.78 -5.65 -1.24
N GLU A 132 10.23 -4.45 -0.90
CA GLU A 132 11.42 -4.23 -0.10
C GLU A 132 11.03 -3.84 1.33
N ILE A 133 11.72 -4.42 2.31
CA ILE A 133 11.77 -3.90 3.67
C ILE A 133 13.20 -3.42 3.92
N CYS A 134 13.37 -2.17 4.32
CA CYS A 134 14.68 -1.62 4.62
C CYS A 134 14.71 -0.81 5.91
N ASN A 135 15.91 -0.55 6.41
CA ASN A 135 16.19 0.47 7.42
C ASN A 135 16.88 1.70 6.79
N CYS A 136 16.40 2.11 5.61
CA CYS A 136 17.00 3.17 4.79
C CYS A 136 17.12 4.53 5.50
N ASP A 137 16.28 4.81 6.50
CA ASP A 137 16.35 6.04 7.30
C ASP A 137 17.69 6.20 8.05
N ASN A 138 18.53 5.17 8.09
CA ASN A 138 19.91 5.26 8.57
C ASN A 138 20.79 6.16 7.68
N LEU A 139 20.50 6.25 6.38
CA LEU A 139 21.28 7.04 5.43
C LEU A 139 20.76 8.48 5.34
N PRO A 140 21.67 9.48 5.32
CA PRO A 140 21.26 10.87 5.10
C PRO A 140 20.77 11.05 3.66
N VAL A 141 19.61 11.70 3.49
CA VAL A 141 19.14 12.13 2.18
C VAL A 141 19.88 13.41 1.78
N ILE A 142 20.84 13.28 0.87
CA ILE A 142 21.65 14.39 0.37
C ILE A 142 21.16 14.77 -1.05
N PRO A 143 20.46 15.91 -1.24
CA PRO A 143 20.06 16.35 -2.57
C PRO A 143 21.27 16.70 -3.44
N LEU A 144 21.27 16.25 -4.70
CA LEU A 144 22.34 16.50 -5.68
C LEU A 144 22.31 17.91 -6.30
N GLY A 145 21.27 18.69 -6.02
CA GLY A 145 21.00 20.02 -6.59
C GLY A 145 21.30 21.18 -5.62
N SER A 146 20.92 22.39 -6.04
CA SER A 146 21.28 23.68 -5.41
C SER A 146 20.75 23.86 -3.99
N GLY A 147 21.39 23.24 -2.99
CA GLY A 147 21.41 23.65 -1.57
C GLY A 147 20.08 23.72 -0.81
N GLU A 148 18.93 23.51 -1.46
CA GLU A 148 17.63 23.54 -0.81
C GLU A 148 17.46 22.26 0.02
N PRO A 149 17.19 22.37 1.33
CA PRO A 149 17.00 21.20 2.17
C PRO A 149 15.76 20.42 1.71
N VAL A 150 15.92 19.10 1.55
CA VAL A 150 14.77 18.21 1.33
C VAL A 150 13.87 18.29 2.56
N ARG A 151 12.68 18.86 2.38
CA ARG A 151 11.68 18.91 3.45
C ARG A 151 11.14 17.50 3.66
N VAL A 152 11.57 16.86 4.75
CA VAL A 152 10.94 15.63 5.24
C VAL A 152 9.52 15.99 5.68
N CYS A 153 8.50 15.51 4.95
CA CYS A 153 7.12 15.67 5.38
C CYS A 153 6.93 14.94 6.70
N LYS A 154 6.50 15.66 7.74
CA LYS A 154 5.98 15.03 8.96
C LYS A 154 4.74 14.23 8.56
N ARG A 155 4.81 12.90 8.64
CA ARG A 155 3.66 12.02 8.41
C ARG A 155 2.56 12.42 9.40
N VAL A 156 1.40 12.82 8.87
CA VAL A 156 0.23 13.13 9.69
C VAL A 156 -0.40 11.80 10.08
N ASN A 157 -0.54 11.53 11.38
CA ASN A 157 -1.32 10.38 11.85
C ASN A 157 -2.79 10.63 11.50
N LEU A 158 -3.29 9.94 10.47
CA LEU A 158 -4.72 9.86 10.21
C LEU A 158 -5.31 8.86 11.20
N GLU A 159 -6.10 9.35 12.16
CA GLU A 159 -6.87 8.51 13.06
C GLU A 159 -7.96 7.77 12.26
N ILE A 160 -7.94 6.44 12.29
CA ILE A 160 -8.97 5.61 11.69
C ILE A 160 -10.21 5.71 12.58
N MET A 161 -11.22 6.47 12.14
CA MET A 161 -12.48 6.58 12.86
C MET A 161 -13.23 5.23 12.85
N PRO A 162 -13.77 4.76 13.99
CA PRO A 162 -14.58 3.56 14.02
C PRO A 162 -15.85 3.74 13.17
N GLN A 163 -16.25 2.68 12.44
CA GLN A 163 -17.47 2.68 11.62
C GLN A 163 -18.68 3.08 12.47
N GLN A 164 -19.28 4.24 12.18
CA GLN A 164 -20.64 4.52 12.62
C GLN A 164 -21.57 3.54 11.89
N LYS A 165 -22.32 2.74 12.65
CA LYS A 165 -23.41 1.92 12.14
C LYS A 165 -24.40 2.85 11.44
N VAL A 166 -24.38 2.88 10.11
CA VAL A 166 -25.43 3.55 9.33
C VAL A 166 -26.68 2.69 9.47
N ALA A 167 -27.63 3.14 10.28
CA ALA A 167 -28.96 2.55 10.34
C ALA A 167 -29.64 2.78 8.99
N ILE A 168 -29.88 1.70 8.25
CA ILE A 168 -30.71 1.72 7.05
C ILE A 168 -32.16 1.81 7.53
N PRO A 169 -32.95 2.82 7.16
CA PRO A 169 -34.36 2.87 7.52
C PRO A 169 -35.08 1.70 6.84
N CYS A 170 -35.76 0.87 7.63
CA CYS A 170 -36.63 -0.18 7.14
C CYS A 170 -37.78 0.47 6.35
N ALA A 171 -37.96 0.09 5.08
CA ALA A 171 -39.07 0.54 4.28
C ALA A 171 -40.37 -0.04 4.86
N SER A 172 -41.29 0.82 5.30
CA SER A 172 -42.63 0.41 5.72
C SER A 172 -43.43 -0.05 4.51
N THR A 173 -43.79 -1.32 4.47
CA THR A 173 -44.82 -1.86 3.57
C THR A 173 -46.16 -1.22 3.94
N GLN A 174 -46.73 -0.42 3.03
CA GLN A 174 -48.13 -0.04 3.11
C GLN A 174 -48.98 -1.25 2.69
N GLU A 175 -49.73 -1.79 3.65
CA GLU A 175 -50.84 -2.69 3.36
C GLU A 175 -51.93 -1.92 2.61
N SER A 176 -52.24 -2.33 1.39
CA SER A 176 -53.44 -1.90 0.69
C SER A 176 -54.61 -2.80 1.10
N HIS A 177 -55.54 -2.22 1.85
CA HIS A 177 -56.85 -2.79 2.11
C HIS A 177 -57.59 -3.07 0.79
N ILE A 178 -57.90 -4.34 0.53
CA ILE A 178 -58.92 -4.74 -0.45
C ILE A 178 -60.26 -4.76 0.30
N THR A 179 -61.16 -3.86 -0.05
CA THR A 179 -62.56 -3.89 0.39
C THR A 179 -63.39 -4.54 -0.72
N CYS A 180 -64.01 -5.68 -0.42
CA CYS A 180 -65.05 -6.28 -1.27
C CYS A 180 -66.34 -5.48 -1.19
N ALA A 181 -66.93 -5.20 -2.35
CA ALA A 181 -68.36 -4.97 -2.56
C ALA A 181 -68.77 -5.67 -3.85
#